data_AF-A0A559A045-F1
#
_entry.id   AF-A0A559A045-F1
#
_cell.length_a   1.000
_cell.length_b   1.000
_cell.length_c   1.000
_cell.angle_alpha   90.00
_cell.angle_beta   90.00
_cell.angle_gamma   90.00
#
_symmetry.space_group_name_H-M   'P 1'
#
loop_
_entity.id
_entity.type
_entity.pdbx_description
1 polymer ?
#
loop_
_entity_poly.entity_id
_entity_poly.type
_entity_poly.pdbx_seq_one_letter_code
_entity_poly.pdbx_strand_id
1 'polypeptide(L)'
;MESLIQTYLPNVYKMGWAGQAGWGTAIYLTLYMTVLSFIIGGFLGLVAGLFLVLTAPGGVLENKVVFWILDKITSIFRAVPFIILLAVLSPFSHLIVGTSIGPNAAIVPLSFAVFAFFAR
;
A
#
# COMPACT_ATOMS: atom_id res chain seq x y z
N MET A 1 22.28 -25.76 7.44
CA MET A 1 21.17 -24.79 7.51
C MET A 1 19.86 -25.49 7.91
N GLU A 2 19.49 -26.59 7.26
CA GLU A 2 18.24 -27.32 7.58
C GLU A 2 18.15 -27.77 9.04
N SER A 3 19.24 -28.25 9.64
CA SER A 3 19.27 -28.71 11.04
C SER A 3 18.97 -27.60 12.06
N LEU A 4 19.37 -26.35 11.80
CA LEU A 4 19.11 -25.22 12.69
C LEU A 4 17.64 -24.79 12.61
N ILE A 5 17.08 -24.71 11.41
CA ILE A 5 15.68 -24.31 11.22
C ILE A 5 14.73 -25.38 11.75
N GLN A 6 15.04 -26.67 11.53
CA GLN A 6 14.29 -27.77 12.13
C GLN A 6 14.30 -27.72 13.67
N THR A 7 15.43 -27.35 14.28
CA THR A 7 15.59 -27.33 15.74
C THR A 7 14.91 -26.13 16.39
N TYR A 8 15.10 -24.92 15.86
CA TYR A 8 14.60 -23.68 16.48
C TYR A 8 13.27 -23.18 15.92
N LEU A 9 12.92 -23.57 14.69
CA LEU A 9 11.71 -23.11 13.98
C LEU A 9 10.96 -24.28 13.31
N PRO A 10 10.57 -25.32 14.06
CA PRO A 10 10.01 -26.55 13.51
C PRO A 10 8.71 -26.32 12.72
N ASN A 11 7.88 -25.34 13.13
CA ASN A 11 6.64 -25.00 12.43
C ASN A 11 6.91 -24.32 11.08
N VAL A 12 7.96 -23.51 11.02
CA VAL A 12 8.38 -22.82 9.80
C VAL A 12 8.95 -23.86 8.83
N TYR A 13 9.80 -24.79 9.31
CA TYR A 13 10.32 -25.89 8.50
C TYR A 13 9.21 -26.76 7.88
N LYS A 14 8.16 -27.08 8.66
CA LYS A 14 7.00 -27.85 8.20
C LYS A 14 6.22 -27.19 7.05
N MET A 15 6.26 -25.86 6.94
CA MET A 15 5.61 -25.15 5.83
C MET A 15 6.28 -25.43 4.48
N GLY A 16 7.58 -25.78 4.50
CA GLY A 16 8.35 -26.10 3.31
C GLY A 16 8.59 -24.89 2.39
N TRP A 17 9.33 -25.14 1.30
CA TRP A 17 9.65 -24.12 0.31
C TRP A 17 8.46 -23.85 -0.64
N ALA A 18 7.80 -24.92 -1.06
CA ALA A 18 6.68 -24.90 -2.00
C ALA A 18 5.35 -25.17 -1.27
N GLY A 19 4.24 -24.69 -1.84
CA GLY A 19 2.89 -24.81 -1.28
C GLY A 19 2.27 -23.45 -0.97
N GLN A 20 0.96 -23.39 -0.74
CA GLN A 20 0.26 -22.11 -0.53
C GLN A 20 0.78 -21.31 0.67
N ALA A 21 1.24 -21.99 1.72
CA ALA A 21 1.89 -21.39 2.88
C ALA A 21 3.42 -21.54 2.86
N GLY A 22 3.99 -22.01 1.74
CA GLY A 22 5.43 -22.21 1.61
C GLY A 22 6.19 -20.88 1.56
N TRP A 23 7.45 -20.89 1.98
CA TRP A 23 8.23 -19.65 2.11
C TRP A 23 8.44 -18.95 0.76
N GLY A 24 8.67 -19.71 -0.31
CA GLY A 24 8.85 -19.14 -1.65
C GLY A 24 7.60 -18.38 -2.10
N THR A 25 6.41 -18.93 -1.82
CA THR A 25 5.14 -18.28 -2.11
C THR A 25 4.94 -17.04 -1.26
N ALA A 26 5.23 -17.08 0.04
CA ALA A 26 5.10 -15.92 0.93
C ALA A 26 6.03 -14.76 0.51
N ILE A 27 7.28 -15.07 0.16
CA ILE A 27 8.24 -14.08 -0.36
C ILE A 27 7.72 -13.46 -1.65
N TYR A 28 7.28 -14.30 -2.59
CA TYR A 28 6.74 -13.85 -3.86
C TYR A 28 5.52 -12.93 -3.67
N LEU A 29 4.55 -13.34 -2.84
CA LEU A 29 3.36 -12.54 -2.56
C LEU A 29 3.69 -11.20 -1.90
N THR A 30 4.66 -11.19 -0.98
CA THR A 30 5.12 -9.95 -0.34
C THR A 30 5.73 -9.00 -1.36
N LEU A 31 6.63 -9.49 -2.22
CA LEU A 31 7.23 -8.70 -3.29
C LEU A 31 6.18 -8.22 -4.28
N TYR A 32 5.25 -9.08 -4.69
CA TYR A 32 4.14 -8.76 -5.57
C TYR A 32 3.29 -7.61 -5.03
N MET A 33 2.82 -7.72 -3.79
CA MET A 33 2.02 -6.66 -3.15
C MET A 33 2.83 -5.37 -2.96
N THR A 34 4.09 -5.49 -2.53
CA THR A 34 4.95 -4.32 -2.26
C THR A 34 5.23 -3.55 -3.54
N VAL A 35 5.71 -4.23 -4.58
CA VAL A 35 6.12 -3.59 -5.84
C VAL A 35 4.92 -2.98 -6.56
N LEU A 36 3.80 -3.71 -6.68
CA LEU A 36 2.63 -3.15 -7.37
C LEU A 36 2.01 -1.97 -6.61
N SER A 37 1.87 -2.09 -5.29
CA SER A 37 1.32 -0.99 -4.49
C SER A 37 2.24 0.22 -4.49
N PHE A 38 3.55 0.00 -4.51
CA PHE A 38 4.55 1.05 -4.64
C PHE A 38 4.44 1.77 -5.98
N ILE A 39 4.33 1.04 -7.09
CA ILE A 39 4.22 1.64 -8.42
C ILE A 39 2.94 2.46 -8.52
N ILE A 40 1.79 1.88 -8.14
CA ILE A 40 0.49 2.54 -8.26
C ILE A 40 0.39 3.72 -7.29
N GLY A 41 0.57 3.45 -6.00
CA GLY A 41 0.46 4.47 -4.96
C GLY A 41 1.55 5.52 -5.06
N GLY A 42 2.78 5.12 -5.36
CA GLY A 42 3.92 6.03 -5.51
C GLY A 42 3.77 6.95 -6.72
N PHE A 43 3.28 6.44 -7.86
CA PHE A 43 2.98 7.29 -9.01
C PHE A 43 1.88 8.31 -8.70
N LEU A 44 0.75 7.86 -8.13
CA LEU A 44 -0.34 8.76 -7.73
C LEU A 44 0.11 9.79 -6.69
N GLY A 45 0.91 9.35 -5.72
CA GLY A 45 1.44 10.19 -4.65
C GLY A 45 2.41 11.23 -5.19
N LEU A 46 3.31 10.84 -6.10
CA LEU A 46 4.24 11.75 -6.77
C LEU A 46 3.49 12.84 -7.54
N VAL A 47 2.48 12.46 -8.33
CA VAL A 47 1.67 13.42 -9.10
C VAL A 47 0.95 14.37 -8.14
N ALA A 48 0.27 13.86 -7.12
CA ALA A 48 -0.45 14.70 -6.16
C ALA A 48 0.49 15.61 -5.35
N GLY A 49 1.65 15.11 -4.92
CA GLY A 49 2.68 15.87 -4.22
C GLY A 49 3.25 16.99 -5.09
N LEU A 50 3.49 16.72 -6.38
CA LEU A 50 3.90 17.74 -7.33
C LEU A 50 2.84 18.83 -7.45
N PHE A 51 1.56 18.48 -7.61
CA PHE A 51 0.47 19.46 -7.66
C PHE A 51 0.32 20.24 -6.37
N LEU A 52 0.53 19.62 -5.20
CA LEU A 52 0.54 20.32 -3.91
C LEU A 52 1.62 21.40 -3.87
N VAL A 53 2.83 21.09 -4.34
CA VAL A 53 3.92 22.07 -4.41
C VAL A 53 3.63 23.17 -5.42
N LEU A 54 3.11 22.84 -6.60
CA LEU A 54 2.82 23.81 -7.65
C LEU A 54 1.66 24.75 -7.30
N THR A 55 0.65 24.26 -6.59
CA THR A 55 -0.57 25.02 -6.26
C THR A 55 -0.50 25.73 -4.90
N ALA A 56 0.57 25.51 -4.13
CA ALA A 56 0.81 26.17 -2.86
C ALA A 56 0.82 27.70 -2.99
N PRO A 57 0.56 28.45 -1.90
CA PRO A 57 0.69 29.90 -1.89
C PRO A 57 2.11 30.34 -2.31
N GLY A 58 2.23 31.19 -3.34
CA GLY A 58 3.52 31.55 -3.94
C GLY A 58 4.11 30.51 -4.91
N GLY A 59 3.35 29.45 -5.24
CA GLY A 59 3.70 28.45 -6.25
C GLY A 59 3.42 28.93 -7.68
N VAL A 60 3.97 28.20 -8.65
CA VAL A 60 3.86 28.53 -10.10
C VAL A 60 2.42 28.50 -10.61
N LEU A 61 1.60 27.60 -10.05
CA LEU A 61 0.18 27.43 -10.38
C LEU A 61 -0.69 27.72 -9.16
N GLU A 62 -0.38 28.79 -8.41
CA GLU A 62 -1.05 29.11 -7.15
C GLU A 62 -2.58 29.00 -7.28
N ASN A 63 -3.15 28.06 -6.52
CA ASN A 63 -4.59 27.86 -6.45
C ASN A 63 -4.95 27.37 -5.05
N LYS A 64 -5.42 28.31 -4.23
CA LYS A 64 -5.77 28.07 -2.82
C LYS A 64 -6.82 26.98 -2.63
N VAL A 65 -7.75 26.84 -3.58
CA VAL A 65 -8.82 25.83 -3.50
C VAL A 65 -8.24 24.44 -3.77
N VAL A 66 -7.48 24.29 -4.87
CA VAL A 66 -6.87 22.99 -5.23
C VAL A 66 -5.87 22.55 -4.17
N PHE A 67 -5.01 23.46 -3.71
CA PHE A 67 -4.05 23.19 -2.64
C PHE A 67 -4.77 22.73 -1.37
N TRP A 68 -5.83 23.44 -0.93
CA TRP A 68 -6.57 23.09 0.28
C TRP A 68 -7.27 21.72 0.17
N ILE A 69 -7.85 21.39 -0.98
CA ILE A 69 -8.48 20.08 -1.20
C ILE A 69 -7.43 18.97 -1.16
N LEU A 70 -6.34 19.12 -1.91
CA LEU A 70 -5.27 18.12 -1.95
C LEU A 70 -4.62 17.93 -0.59
N ASP A 71 -4.35 19.03 0.13
CA ASP A 71 -3.70 18.98 1.45
C ASP A 71 -4.59 18.29 2.48
N LYS A 72 -5.91 18.53 2.42
CA LYS A 72 -6.86 17.81 3.27
C LYS A 72 -6.92 16.33 2.93
N ILE A 73 -7.01 15.98 1.66
CA ILE A 73 -7.08 14.58 1.22
C ILE A 73 -5.83 13.83 1.70
N THR A 74 -4.64 14.33 1.38
CA THR A 74 -3.38 13.66 1.75
C THR A 74 -3.20 13.60 3.28
N SER A 75 -3.59 14.65 3.99
CA SER A 75 -3.54 14.67 5.45
C SER A 75 -4.50 13.67 6.11
N ILE A 76 -5.71 13.50 5.57
CA ILE A 76 -6.68 12.49 6.07
C ILE A 76 -6.13 11.09 5.87
N PHE A 77 -5.72 10.74 4.64
CA PHE A 77 -5.22 9.39 4.35
C PHE A 77 -4.00 9.02 5.18
N ARG A 78 -3.14 9.99 5.50
CA ARG A 78 -1.96 9.79 6.35
C ARG A 78 -2.31 9.66 7.84
N ALA A 79 -3.36 10.34 8.30
CA ALA A 79 -3.78 10.28 9.71
C ALA A 79 -4.49 8.96 10.06
N VAL A 80 -5.10 8.30 9.07
CA VAL A 80 -5.80 7.02 9.28
C VAL A 80 -4.78 5.87 9.39
N PRO A 81 -4.79 5.10 10.49
CA PRO A 81 -3.96 3.90 10.61
C PRO A 81 -4.25 2.91 9.48
N PHE A 82 -3.21 2.27 8.94
CA PHE A 82 -3.34 1.34 7.80
C PHE A 82 -4.39 0.24 8.03
N ILE A 83 -4.45 -0.33 9.24
CA ILE A 83 -5.42 -1.38 9.58
C ILE A 83 -6.87 -0.88 9.42
N ILE A 84 -7.13 0.37 9.81
CA ILE A 84 -8.46 0.99 9.67
C ILE A 84 -8.74 1.30 8.20
N LEU A 85 -7.75 1.81 7.47
CA LEU A 85 -7.86 2.09 6.04
C LEU A 85 -8.23 0.83 5.24
N LEU A 86 -7.66 -0.32 5.60
CA LEU A 86 -7.95 -1.63 5.00
C LEU A 86 -9.43 -1.99 5.18
N ALA A 87 -9.99 -1.82 6.38
CA ALA A 87 -11.40 -2.07 6.64
C ALA A 87 -12.31 -1.11 5.87
N VAL A 88 -11.99 0.19 5.86
CA VAL A 88 -12.76 1.23 5.17
C VAL A 88 -12.77 1.02 3.65
N LEU A 89 -11.63 0.59 3.07
CA LEU A 89 -11.49 0.34 1.64
C LEU A 89 -11.89 -1.08 1.21
N SER A 90 -12.28 -1.96 2.14
CA SER A 90 -12.73 -3.32 1.81
C SER A 90 -13.84 -3.38 0.75
N PRO A 91 -14.95 -2.60 0.84
CA PRO A 91 -15.99 -2.62 -0.19
C PRO A 91 -15.47 -2.06 -1.54
N PHE A 92 -14.59 -1.07 -1.50
CA PHE A 92 -13.98 -0.51 -2.71
C PHE A 92 -13.02 -1.52 -3.38
N SER A 93 -12.27 -2.27 -2.57
CA SER A 93 -11.39 -3.35 -3.05
C SER A 93 -12.19 -4.46 -3.73
N HIS A 94 -13.35 -4.81 -3.16
CA HIS A 94 -14.28 -5.75 -3.77
C HIS A 94 -14.82 -5.24 -5.12
N LEU A 95 -15.15 -3.95 -5.21
CA LEU A 95 -15.64 -3.35 -6.45
C LEU A 95 -14.61 -3.43 -7.59
N ILE A 96 -13.32 -3.21 -7.27
CA ILE A 96 -12.24 -3.21 -8.27
C ILE A 96 -11.81 -4.63 -8.63
N VAL A 97 -11.65 -5.49 -7.63
CA VAL A 97 -10.93 -6.77 -7.76
C VAL A 97 -11.88 -7.98 -7.70
N GLY A 98 -13.14 -7.78 -7.33
CA GLY A 98 -14.13 -8.85 -7.15
C GLY A 98 -13.99 -9.66 -5.85
N THR A 99 -13.05 -9.28 -4.97
CA THR A 99 -12.82 -9.93 -3.67
C THR A 99 -12.30 -8.93 -2.65
N SER A 100 -12.61 -9.17 -1.37
CA SER A 100 -12.09 -8.40 -0.23
C SER A 100 -10.93 -9.10 0.48
N ILE A 101 -10.58 -10.32 0.07
CA ILE A 101 -9.56 -11.17 0.72
C ILE A 101 -8.54 -11.61 -0.32
N GLY A 102 -7.27 -11.60 0.09
CA GLY A 102 -6.15 -12.11 -0.68
C GLY A 102 -5.19 -11.02 -1.19
N PRO A 103 -4.11 -11.41 -1.89
CA PRO A 103 -3.06 -10.50 -2.32
C PRO A 103 -3.56 -9.37 -3.22
N ASN A 104 -4.44 -9.69 -4.17
CA ASN A 104 -4.97 -8.71 -5.11
C ASN A 104 -5.87 -7.68 -4.41
N ALA A 105 -6.66 -8.11 -3.43
CA ALA A 105 -7.49 -7.20 -2.63
C ALA A 105 -6.63 -6.28 -1.75
N ALA A 106 -5.52 -6.80 -1.21
CA ALA A 106 -4.61 -6.05 -0.34
C ALA A 106 -3.86 -4.92 -1.07
N ILE A 107 -3.62 -5.06 -2.38
CA ILE A 107 -2.92 -4.02 -3.19
C ILE A 107 -3.67 -2.69 -3.15
N VAL A 108 -5.00 -2.70 -3.13
CA VAL A 108 -5.81 -1.48 -3.16
C VAL A 108 -5.52 -0.60 -1.93
N PRO A 109 -5.79 -1.02 -0.68
CA PRO A 109 -5.50 -0.20 0.50
C PRO A 109 -4.01 0.09 0.68
N LEU A 110 -3.11 -0.83 0.28
CA LEU A 110 -1.67 -0.57 0.28
C LEU A 110 -1.29 0.58 -0.65
N SER A 111 -1.88 0.66 -1.85
CA SER A 111 -1.63 1.74 -2.80
C SER A 111 -2.10 3.09 -2.25
N PHE A 112 -3.26 3.15 -1.58
CA PHE A 112 -3.73 4.38 -0.93
C PHE A 112 -2.82 4.80 0.24
N ALA A 113 -2.31 3.84 1.01
CA ALA A 113 -1.34 4.12 2.06
C ALA A 113 -0.06 4.72 1.47
N VAL A 114 0.52 4.09 0.44
CA VAL A 114 1.73 4.59 -0.24
C VAL A 114 1.47 5.99 -0.81
N PHE A 115 0.34 6.23 -1.48
CA PHE A 115 -0.06 7.53 -2.00
C PHE A 115 0.01 8.63 -0.93
N ALA A 116 -0.54 8.38 0.26
CA ALA A 116 -0.61 9.37 1.32
C ALA A 116 0.77 9.78 1.86
N PHE A 117 1.71 8.84 1.89
CA PHE A 117 3.08 9.09 2.31
C PHE A 117 3.95 9.68 1.20
N PHE A 118 3.71 9.35 -0.07
CA PHE A 118 4.45 9.91 -1.21
C PHE A 118 4.07 11.34 -1.57
N ALA A 119 2.83 11.74 -1.29
CA ALA A 119 2.31 13.05 -1.68
C ALA A 119 2.82 14.23 -0.82
N ARG A 120 3.71 14.00 0.13
CA ARG A 120 4.21 15.00 1.08
C ARG A 120 5.70 14.82 1.33
#